data_AF-A0A239I977-F1
#
_entry.id   AF-A0A239I977-F1
#
_cell.length_a   1.000
_cell.length_b   1.000
_cell.length_c   1.000
_cell.angle_alpha   90.00
_cell.angle_beta   90.00
_cell.angle_gamma   90.00
#
_symmetry.space_group_name_H-M   'P 1'
#
loop_
_entity.id
_entity.type
_entity.pdbx_description
1 polymer ?
#
loop_
_entity_poly.entity_id
_entity_poly.type
_entity_poly.pdbx_seq_one_letter_code
_entity_poly.pdbx_strand_id
1 'polypeptide(L)'
;MKSAVAVWPEAIFTVPTRLGKGPYVRPLALLSEDEVLVVTEFDVRVRFLTYNLRTKRHRVLATAPKWADCSGCYDIHVVAVGDTRIAWTVGVYRTHLQNDGKQHLELWSMPRSGGEMRKVASLTPWDGSPWTGEVEIEGDHVIWRAEDGGTYRIPLAGGEQEPVPPAEKRPAVEPGPDVRDFQCGVEWCTGKFPPRPYELTTVVVQNRNGTGRVTVPAELRSQRLIADRFGLFGLPFVYGGGSMNISDGEIGTSALVYDRCSGKSARIGSGVDDKTGAYEIALGAVVPEPILLWQTTDNRYAVLDLSRISDRACAA
;
A
#
# COMPACT_ATOMS: atom_id res chain seq x y z
N MET A 1 3.82 12.03 -19.59
CA MET A 1 4.55 11.27 -18.56
C MET A 1 4.71 9.83 -19.03
N LYS A 2 5.88 9.20 -18.86
CA LYS A 2 6.10 7.79 -19.25
C LYS A 2 5.41 6.83 -18.27
N SER A 3 5.00 5.65 -18.73
CA SER A 3 4.50 4.58 -17.86
C SER A 3 5.64 3.95 -17.05
N ALA A 4 5.32 3.35 -15.90
CA ALA A 4 6.31 2.65 -15.09
C ALA A 4 7.02 1.52 -15.84
N VAL A 5 6.33 0.82 -16.76
CA VAL A 5 6.94 -0.22 -17.64
C VAL A 5 8.05 0.35 -18.52
N ALA A 6 7.93 1.60 -18.94
CA ALA A 6 8.94 2.25 -19.76
C ALA A 6 10.11 2.84 -18.94
N VAL A 7 9.92 3.05 -17.63
CA VAL A 7 10.90 3.70 -16.75
C VAL A 7 11.70 2.68 -15.93
N TRP A 8 11.02 1.65 -15.43
CA TRP A 8 11.55 0.57 -14.59
C TRP A 8 11.04 -0.80 -15.06
N PRO A 9 11.36 -1.23 -16.30
CA PRO A 9 10.91 -2.51 -16.84
C PRO A 9 11.32 -3.72 -15.98
N GLU A 10 12.46 -3.64 -15.30
CA GLU A 10 13.00 -4.67 -14.41
C GLU A 10 12.21 -4.85 -13.11
N ALA A 11 11.48 -3.81 -12.70
CA ALA A 11 10.72 -3.77 -11.46
C ALA A 11 9.25 -4.19 -11.65
N ILE A 12 8.82 -4.45 -12.88
CA ILE A 12 7.42 -4.74 -13.19
C ILE A 12 7.23 -6.16 -13.69
N PHE A 13 6.26 -6.84 -13.09
CA PHE A 13 5.75 -8.11 -13.57
C PHE A 13 4.23 -8.13 -13.51
N THR A 14 3.62 -9.21 -14.02
CA THR A 14 2.17 -9.36 -14.01
C THR A 14 1.72 -10.67 -13.41
N VAL A 15 0.61 -10.60 -12.69
CA VAL A 15 -0.11 -11.74 -12.09
C VAL A 15 -1.48 -11.82 -12.77
N PRO A 16 -1.96 -13.00 -13.21
CA PRO A 16 -3.29 -13.08 -13.81
C PRO A 16 -4.38 -12.81 -12.77
N THR A 17 -5.50 -12.18 -13.14
CA THR A 17 -6.67 -12.06 -12.25
C THR A 17 -7.38 -13.41 -12.06
N ARG A 18 -7.02 -14.43 -12.84
CA ARG A 18 -7.59 -15.79 -12.76
C ARG A 18 -6.54 -16.87 -13.00
N LEU A 19 -6.51 -17.88 -12.14
CA LEU A 19 -5.56 -19.01 -12.24
C LEU A 19 -6.03 -20.06 -13.26
N GLY A 20 -5.85 -19.79 -14.56
CA GLY A 20 -6.29 -20.67 -15.64
C GLY A 20 -7.82 -20.80 -15.69
N LYS A 21 -8.36 -22.02 -15.65
CA LYS A 21 -9.81 -22.25 -15.46
C LYS A 21 -10.26 -22.12 -13.99
N GLY A 22 -9.32 -21.90 -13.07
CA GLY A 22 -9.52 -21.85 -11.62
C GLY A 22 -10.11 -20.53 -11.10
N PRO A 23 -9.89 -20.20 -9.80
CA PRO A 23 -10.50 -19.05 -9.14
C PRO A 23 -9.93 -17.72 -9.63
N TYR A 24 -10.71 -16.66 -9.42
CA TYR A 24 -10.20 -15.30 -9.48
C TYR A 24 -9.28 -15.05 -8.29
N VAL A 25 -8.21 -14.28 -8.51
CA VAL A 25 -7.20 -14.00 -7.49
C VAL A 25 -6.72 -12.58 -7.56
N ARG A 26 -6.36 -12.02 -6.40
CA ARG A 26 -5.67 -10.73 -6.25
C ARG A 26 -4.32 -10.92 -5.58
N PRO A 27 -3.23 -10.30 -6.09
CA PRO A 27 -1.94 -10.30 -5.41
C PRO A 27 -1.99 -9.43 -4.15
N LEU A 28 -1.29 -9.89 -3.11
CA LEU A 28 -1.20 -9.21 -1.82
C LEU A 28 0.23 -8.80 -1.46
N ALA A 29 1.21 -9.63 -1.80
CA ALA A 29 2.60 -9.46 -1.38
C ALA A 29 3.57 -10.30 -2.22
N LEU A 30 4.86 -9.99 -2.21
CA LEU A 30 5.89 -10.95 -2.62
C LEU A 30 6.34 -11.80 -1.44
N LEU A 31 6.53 -13.09 -1.70
CA LEU A 31 7.14 -14.06 -0.80
C LEU A 31 8.58 -14.41 -1.22
N SER A 32 8.99 -14.09 -2.44
CA SER A 32 10.37 -14.14 -2.92
C SER A 32 10.44 -13.43 -4.28
N GLU A 33 11.60 -13.46 -4.93
CA GLU A 33 11.75 -12.94 -6.30
C GLU A 33 10.79 -13.58 -7.31
N ASP A 34 10.42 -14.84 -7.08
CA ASP A 34 9.63 -15.66 -8.01
C ASP A 34 8.26 -16.07 -7.44
N GLU A 35 7.95 -15.76 -6.19
CA GLU A 35 6.70 -16.17 -5.54
C GLU A 35 5.88 -14.98 -5.05
N VAL A 36 4.61 -14.94 -5.46
CA VAL A 36 3.63 -13.95 -5.04
C VAL A 36 2.63 -14.61 -4.11
N LEU A 37 2.29 -13.94 -3.01
CA LEU A 37 1.10 -14.27 -2.22
C LEU A 37 -0.13 -13.71 -2.95
N VAL A 38 -1.07 -14.59 -3.28
CA VAL A 38 -2.36 -14.21 -3.86
C VAL A 38 -3.49 -14.71 -2.98
N VAL A 39 -4.62 -14.00 -2.99
CA VAL A 39 -5.85 -14.42 -2.32
C VAL A 39 -6.94 -14.66 -3.35
N THR A 40 -7.79 -15.66 -3.14
CA THR A 40 -8.97 -15.86 -4.00
C THR A 40 -9.98 -14.75 -3.81
N GLU A 41 -10.48 -14.20 -4.90
CA GLU A 41 -11.57 -13.23 -4.90
C GLU A 41 -12.88 -13.88 -5.34
N PHE A 42 -13.99 -13.35 -4.81
CA PHE A 42 -15.37 -13.80 -5.10
C PHE A 42 -15.65 -15.29 -4.79
N ASP A 43 -14.73 -15.97 -4.09
CA ASP A 43 -14.90 -17.34 -3.63
C ASP A 43 -15.57 -17.34 -2.24
N VAL A 44 -16.51 -18.27 -2.03
CA VAL A 44 -17.12 -18.52 -0.73
C VAL A 44 -16.15 -19.15 0.26
N ARG A 45 -15.03 -19.71 -0.23
CA ARG A 45 -13.93 -20.18 0.61
C ARG A 45 -12.64 -19.48 0.22
N VAL A 46 -12.34 -18.43 0.97
CA VAL A 46 -11.14 -17.61 0.79
C VAL A 46 -9.90 -18.44 1.06
N ARG A 47 -8.99 -18.47 0.08
CA ARG A 47 -7.73 -19.19 0.15
C ARG A 47 -6.60 -18.23 -0.14
N PHE A 48 -5.54 -18.36 0.64
CA PHE A 48 -4.25 -17.75 0.37
C PHE A 48 -3.41 -18.78 -0.39
N LEU A 49 -2.82 -18.36 -1.49
CA LEU A 49 -2.00 -19.22 -2.35
C LEU A 49 -0.64 -18.58 -2.58
N THR A 50 0.38 -19.39 -2.84
CA THR A 50 1.56 -18.91 -3.57
C THR A 50 1.33 -19.07 -5.05
N TYR A 51 1.80 -18.10 -5.83
CA TYR A 51 1.86 -18.15 -7.27
C TYR A 51 3.30 -17.95 -7.72
N ASN A 52 3.85 -18.93 -8.43
CA ASN A 52 5.21 -18.85 -8.94
C ASN A 52 5.23 -18.18 -10.31
N LEU A 53 5.91 -17.03 -10.39
CA LEU A 53 5.97 -16.18 -11.59
C LEU A 53 6.62 -16.87 -12.79
N ARG A 54 7.60 -17.74 -12.55
CA ARG A 54 8.35 -18.44 -13.61
C ARG A 54 7.58 -19.64 -14.17
N THR A 55 7.13 -20.53 -13.30
CA THR A 55 6.47 -21.80 -13.67
C THR A 55 4.96 -21.64 -13.89
N LYS A 56 4.38 -20.50 -13.49
CA LYS A 56 2.93 -20.22 -13.52
C LYS A 56 2.10 -21.21 -12.69
N ARG A 57 2.74 -21.94 -11.78
CA ARG A 57 2.10 -22.88 -10.84
C ARG A 57 1.68 -22.15 -9.57
N HIS A 58 0.69 -22.72 -8.88
CA HIS A 58 0.25 -22.22 -7.58
C HIS A 58 0.08 -23.36 -6.59
N ARG A 59 0.17 -23.05 -5.29
CA ARG A 59 -0.21 -23.95 -4.20
C ARG A 59 -1.02 -23.21 -3.15
N VAL A 60 -1.95 -23.90 -2.49
CA VAL A 60 -2.67 -23.34 -1.35
C VAL A 60 -1.71 -23.28 -0.15
N LEU A 61 -1.62 -22.11 0.48
CA LEU A 61 -0.93 -21.92 1.75
C LEU A 61 -1.85 -22.17 2.93
N ALA A 62 -3.04 -21.58 2.87
CA ALA A 62 -4.00 -21.61 3.95
C ALA A 62 -5.40 -21.31 3.42
N THR A 63 -6.41 -21.77 4.16
CA THR A 63 -7.82 -21.46 3.93
C THR A 63 -8.29 -20.61 5.10
N ALA A 64 -8.96 -19.50 4.80
CA ALA A 64 -9.47 -18.63 5.83
C ALA A 64 -10.53 -19.37 6.68
N PRO A 65 -10.57 -19.11 7.99
CA PRO A 65 -11.63 -19.64 8.84
C PRO A 65 -12.96 -18.90 8.56
N LYS A 66 -14.01 -19.27 9.29
CA LYS A 66 -15.40 -18.89 9.01
C LYS A 66 -15.69 -17.39 8.82
N TRP A 67 -14.80 -16.47 9.23
CA TRP A 67 -15.00 -15.04 8.96
C TRP A 67 -15.10 -14.75 7.45
N ALA A 68 -14.52 -15.62 6.62
CA ALA A 68 -14.50 -15.51 5.18
C ALA A 68 -15.52 -16.42 4.46
N ASP A 69 -16.41 -17.11 5.20
CA ASP A 69 -17.43 -18.01 4.63
C ASP A 69 -18.64 -17.23 4.03
N CYS A 70 -18.39 -16.09 3.38
CA CYS A 70 -19.38 -15.41 2.56
C CYS A 70 -18.74 -14.42 1.58
N SER A 71 -19.41 -14.21 0.45
CA SER A 71 -18.96 -13.30 -0.61
C SER A 71 -19.14 -11.85 -0.18
N GLY A 72 -18.08 -11.04 -0.26
CA GLY A 72 -18.12 -9.60 0.02
C GLY A 72 -18.22 -9.22 1.51
N CYS A 73 -18.09 -10.18 2.42
CA CYS A 73 -18.19 -9.94 3.86
C CYS A 73 -16.86 -9.55 4.52
N TYR A 74 -15.82 -9.34 3.73
CA TYR A 74 -14.53 -8.96 4.24
C TYR A 74 -13.76 -8.12 3.22
N ASP A 75 -12.80 -7.36 3.72
CA ASP A 75 -11.78 -6.71 2.90
C ASP A 75 -10.40 -6.86 3.56
N ILE A 76 -9.40 -7.27 2.79
CA ILE A 76 -8.01 -7.37 3.25
C ILE A 76 -7.34 -6.04 2.92
N HIS A 77 -7.01 -5.28 3.96
CA HIS A 77 -6.49 -3.93 3.83
C HIS A 77 -4.98 -3.89 3.66
N VAL A 78 -4.24 -4.35 4.68
CA VAL A 78 -2.78 -4.30 4.69
C VAL A 78 -2.22 -5.67 4.99
N VAL A 79 -1.11 -6.00 4.35
CA VAL A 79 -0.37 -7.25 4.56
C VAL A 79 1.05 -6.89 5.02
N ALA A 80 1.70 -7.78 5.75
CA ALA A 80 3.10 -7.73 6.11
C ALA A 80 3.69 -9.15 5.98
N VAL A 81 4.91 -9.27 5.46
CA VAL A 81 5.59 -10.56 5.24
C VAL A 81 6.94 -10.55 5.93
N GLY A 82 7.07 -11.28 7.03
CA GLY A 82 8.36 -11.54 7.70
C GLY A 82 8.96 -12.88 7.25
N ASP A 83 10.14 -13.22 7.76
CA ASP A 83 10.87 -14.43 7.38
C ASP A 83 10.10 -15.73 7.65
N THR A 84 9.36 -15.77 8.76
CA THR A 84 8.66 -16.99 9.21
C THR A 84 7.15 -16.87 9.17
N ARG A 85 6.61 -15.65 9.05
CA ARG A 85 5.17 -15.38 9.18
C ARG A 85 4.67 -14.34 8.19
N ILE A 86 3.38 -14.42 7.92
CA ILE A 86 2.61 -13.43 7.16
C ILE A 86 1.54 -12.90 8.13
N ALA A 87 1.37 -11.58 8.19
CA ALA A 87 0.33 -10.93 8.95
C ALA A 87 -0.50 -10.01 8.05
N TRP A 88 -1.77 -9.80 8.40
CA TRP A 88 -2.63 -8.89 7.66
C TRP A 88 -3.77 -8.37 8.51
N THR A 89 -4.30 -7.22 8.12
CA THR A 89 -5.55 -6.69 8.67
C THR A 89 -6.70 -6.98 7.73
N VAL A 90 -7.83 -7.36 8.31
CA VAL A 90 -9.06 -7.67 7.59
C VAL A 90 -10.23 -6.95 8.25
N GLY A 91 -10.96 -6.14 7.48
CA GLY A 91 -12.26 -5.63 7.86
C GLY A 91 -13.28 -6.74 7.66
N VAL A 92 -14.07 -7.06 8.68
CA VAL A 92 -15.12 -8.09 8.58
C VAL A 92 -16.50 -7.44 8.70
N TYR A 93 -17.32 -7.60 7.66
CA TYR A 93 -18.67 -7.05 7.50
C TYR A 93 -19.72 -8.13 7.76
N ARG A 94 -19.88 -8.56 9.01
CA ARG A 94 -20.89 -9.58 9.36
C ARG A 94 -22.22 -8.94 9.75
N THR A 95 -23.27 -9.30 9.02
CA THR A 95 -24.68 -9.28 9.48
C THR A 95 -24.97 -10.42 10.46
N HIS A 96 -24.06 -10.69 11.40
CA HIS A 96 -24.27 -11.72 12.42
C HIS A 96 -24.91 -11.07 13.65
N LEU A 97 -25.92 -11.73 14.24
CA LEU A 97 -26.67 -11.32 15.46
C LEU A 97 -25.79 -10.97 16.67
N GLN A 98 -24.48 -11.22 16.62
CA GLN A 98 -23.51 -10.93 17.69
C GLN A 98 -22.71 -9.63 17.47
N ASN A 99 -22.73 -9.03 16.27
CA ASN A 99 -21.96 -7.81 15.96
C ASN A 99 -22.85 -6.60 15.63
N ASP A 100 -24.18 -6.73 15.72
CA ASP A 100 -25.13 -5.62 15.55
C ASP A 100 -24.93 -4.80 14.24
N GLY A 101 -24.40 -5.43 13.19
CA GLY A 101 -24.08 -4.78 11.91
C GLY A 101 -22.80 -3.92 11.89
N LYS A 102 -21.95 -3.97 12.92
CA LYS A 102 -20.73 -3.17 13.01
C LYS A 102 -19.54 -3.84 12.31
N GLN A 103 -18.81 -3.04 11.54
CA GLN A 103 -17.51 -3.41 10.98
C GLN A 103 -16.50 -3.54 12.11
N HIS A 104 -15.72 -4.63 12.09
CA HIS A 104 -14.59 -4.79 12.99
C HIS A 104 -13.33 -5.12 12.20
N LEU A 105 -12.25 -4.42 12.54
CA LEU A 105 -10.92 -4.69 12.01
C LEU A 105 -10.25 -5.76 12.87
N GLU A 106 -9.74 -6.79 12.24
CA GLU A 106 -9.01 -7.87 12.89
C GLU A 106 -7.59 -7.96 12.34
N LEU A 107 -6.63 -8.22 13.22
CA LEU A 107 -5.27 -8.58 12.86
C LEU A 107 -5.12 -10.09 12.89
N TRP A 108 -4.64 -10.66 11.79
CA TRP A 108 -4.43 -12.09 11.63
C TRP A 108 -2.98 -12.39 11.26
N SER A 109 -2.54 -13.61 11.54
CA SER A 109 -1.26 -14.12 11.08
C SER A 109 -1.30 -15.60 10.71
N MET A 110 -0.34 -16.05 9.90
CA MET A 110 -0.10 -17.45 9.58
C MET A 110 1.40 -17.72 9.36
N PRO A 111 1.86 -18.98 9.46
CA PRO A 111 3.21 -19.35 9.03
C PRO A 111 3.43 -19.06 7.54
N ARG A 112 4.61 -18.54 7.18
CA ARG A 112 4.97 -18.26 5.77
C ARG A 112 4.98 -19.53 4.91
N SER A 113 5.27 -20.68 5.51
CA SER A 113 5.20 -21.99 4.86
C SER A 113 3.79 -22.41 4.47
N GLY A 114 2.76 -21.78 5.05
CA GLY A 114 1.36 -22.22 5.04
C GLY A 114 1.00 -22.97 6.32
N GLY A 115 -0.31 -23.10 6.57
CA GLY A 115 -0.84 -23.72 7.78
C GLY A 115 -2.07 -23.01 8.33
N GLU A 116 -2.31 -23.19 9.63
CA GLU A 116 -3.43 -22.58 10.33
C GLU A 116 -3.26 -21.06 10.46
N MET A 117 -4.33 -20.32 10.19
CA MET A 117 -4.40 -18.89 10.44
C MET A 117 -4.88 -18.63 11.86
N ARG A 118 -4.30 -17.64 12.52
CA ARG A 118 -4.67 -17.24 13.88
C ARG A 118 -4.99 -15.77 13.96
N LYS A 119 -6.09 -15.45 14.65
CA LYS A 119 -6.38 -14.08 15.06
C LYS A 119 -5.39 -13.64 16.14
N VAL A 120 -4.68 -12.55 15.87
CA VAL A 120 -3.70 -11.95 16.78
C VAL A 120 -4.41 -10.94 17.68
N ALA A 121 -5.24 -10.05 17.12
CA ALA A 121 -5.98 -9.04 17.86
C ALA A 121 -7.25 -8.58 17.12
N SER A 122 -8.14 -7.91 17.85
CA SER A 122 -9.14 -7.02 17.28
C SER A 122 -8.61 -5.59 17.36
N LEU A 123 -8.58 -4.85 16.25
CA LEU A 123 -7.98 -3.51 16.16
C LEU A 123 -9.00 -2.36 16.15
N THR A 124 -10.31 -2.66 16.03
CA THR A 124 -11.34 -1.61 15.87
C THR A 124 -11.44 -0.65 17.06
N PRO A 125 -11.37 0.68 16.85
CA PRO A 125 -11.91 1.68 17.76
C PRO A 125 -13.46 1.68 17.73
N TRP A 126 -14.12 2.16 18.78
CA TRP A 126 -15.57 2.00 19.03
C TRP A 126 -16.50 2.77 18.06
N ASP A 127 -16.00 3.69 17.24
CA ASP A 127 -16.84 4.68 16.52
C ASP A 127 -17.10 4.37 15.02
N GLY A 128 -16.52 3.31 14.47
CA GLY A 128 -16.78 2.89 13.09
C GLY A 128 -16.03 3.68 12.02
N SER A 129 -15.02 4.49 12.39
CA SER A 129 -14.10 5.08 11.42
C SER A 129 -13.22 4.02 10.72
N PRO A 130 -12.96 4.16 9.41
CA PRO A 130 -12.08 3.27 8.69
C PRO A 130 -10.63 3.50 9.11
N TRP A 131 -10.05 2.51 9.79
CA TRP A 131 -8.62 2.46 10.07
C TRP A 131 -7.83 2.52 8.76
N THR A 132 -6.81 3.37 8.73
CA THR A 132 -5.95 3.62 7.55
C THR A 132 -4.46 3.33 7.82
N GLY A 133 -4.17 2.56 8.88
CA GLY A 133 -2.80 2.37 9.35
C GLY A 133 -1.93 1.50 8.45
N GLU A 134 -0.62 1.73 8.50
CA GLU A 134 0.39 0.80 7.98
C GLU A 134 0.61 -0.33 9.02
N VAL A 135 0.93 -1.53 8.53
CA VAL A 135 1.29 -2.69 9.37
C VAL A 135 2.62 -3.24 8.88
N GLU A 136 3.51 -3.53 9.83
CA GLU A 136 4.84 -4.08 9.59
C GLU A 136 5.09 -5.27 10.52
N ILE A 137 5.99 -6.18 10.13
CA ILE A 137 6.52 -7.22 11.01
C ILE A 137 7.95 -6.84 11.39
N GLU A 138 8.20 -6.64 12.69
CA GLU A 138 9.53 -6.46 13.25
C GLU A 138 9.84 -7.62 14.21
N GLY A 139 10.78 -8.48 13.82
CA GLY A 139 11.10 -9.69 14.58
C GLY A 139 9.87 -10.59 14.74
N ASP A 140 9.47 -10.88 15.98
CA ASP A 140 8.27 -11.66 16.31
C ASP A 140 7.05 -10.80 16.66
N HIS A 141 7.06 -9.52 16.28
CA HIS A 141 5.97 -8.58 16.55
C HIS A 141 5.36 -8.04 15.27
N VAL A 142 4.06 -7.76 15.33
CA VAL A 142 3.39 -6.87 14.39
C VAL A 142 3.39 -5.48 14.97
N ILE A 143 3.78 -4.48 14.16
CA ILE A 143 3.77 -3.07 14.51
C ILE A 143 2.76 -2.37 13.63
N TRP A 144 1.98 -1.46 14.21
CA TRP A 144 1.07 -0.61 13.47
C TRP A 144 0.98 0.78 14.07
N ARG A 145 0.49 1.72 13.26
CA ARG A 145 0.14 3.06 13.70
C ARG A 145 -1.37 3.15 13.89
N ALA A 146 -1.82 3.68 15.02
CA ALA A 146 -3.23 3.97 15.24
C ALA A 146 -3.55 5.44 14.88
N GLU A 147 -4.84 5.74 14.79
CA GLU A 147 -5.34 7.07 14.41
C GLU A 147 -4.98 8.17 15.41
N ASP A 148 -4.81 7.82 16.68
CA ASP A 148 -4.30 8.70 17.73
C ASP A 148 -2.84 9.16 17.49
N GLY A 149 -2.20 8.63 16.45
CA GLY A 149 -0.81 8.92 16.09
C GLY A 149 0.22 8.10 16.87
N GLY A 150 -0.23 7.26 17.80
CA GLY A 150 0.58 6.30 18.53
C GLY A 150 1.03 5.14 17.64
N THR A 151 2.18 4.58 17.98
CA THR A 151 2.68 3.34 17.38
C THR A 151 2.59 2.25 18.43
N TYR A 152 2.07 1.08 18.03
CA TYR A 152 1.83 -0.04 18.91
C TYR A 152 2.43 -1.30 18.32
N ARG A 153 2.77 -2.25 19.20
CA ARG A 153 3.23 -3.58 18.81
C ARG A 153 2.49 -4.66 19.57
N ILE A 154 2.41 -5.84 18.97
CA ILE A 154 1.87 -7.05 19.60
C ILE A 154 2.66 -8.27 19.11
N PRO A 155 2.92 -9.28 19.96
CA PRO A 155 3.51 -10.52 19.49
C PRO A 155 2.68 -11.16 18.38
N LEU A 156 3.32 -11.71 17.35
CA LEU A 156 2.67 -12.45 16.26
C LEU A 156 1.92 -13.68 16.77
N ALA A 157 2.32 -14.22 17.93
CA ALA A 157 1.61 -15.27 18.64
C ALA A 157 0.33 -14.79 19.36
N GLY A 158 0.02 -13.49 19.34
CA GLY A 158 -1.01 -12.86 20.17
C GLY A 158 -0.50 -12.59 21.59
N GLY A 159 -1.18 -11.70 22.30
CA GLY A 159 -0.77 -11.27 23.65
C GLY A 159 -1.30 -9.88 23.98
N GLU A 160 -0.64 -9.21 24.92
CA GLU A 160 -0.94 -7.82 25.24
C GLU A 160 -0.32 -6.88 24.20
N GLN A 161 -1.04 -5.82 23.87
CA GLN A 161 -0.56 -4.72 23.05
C GLN A 161 0.34 -3.81 23.88
N GLU A 162 1.49 -3.44 23.32
CA GLU A 162 2.44 -2.54 23.95
C GLU A 162 2.61 -1.26 23.12
N PRO A 163 2.66 -0.06 23.74
CA PRO A 163 3.07 1.14 23.02
C PRO A 163 4.55 1.04 22.64
N VAL A 164 4.86 1.40 21.40
CA VAL A 164 6.24 1.57 20.95
C VAL A 164 6.64 3.02 21.24
N PRO A 165 7.69 3.26 22.04
CA PRO A 165 8.17 4.62 22.27
C PRO A 165 8.45 5.30 20.92
N PRO A 166 8.01 6.55 20.73
CA PRO A 166 8.33 7.26 19.50
C PRO A 166 9.84 7.32 19.35
N ALA A 167 10.35 6.92 18.18
CA ALA A 167 11.74 7.16 17.84
C ALA A 167 12.04 8.65 17.99
N GLU A 168 13.20 9.00 18.54
CA GLU A 168 13.59 10.38 18.77
C GLU A 168 13.62 11.12 17.42
N LYS A 169 12.63 11.97 17.22
CA LYS A 169 12.42 12.70 15.98
C LYS A 169 13.29 13.94 16.03
N ARG A 170 14.33 14.02 15.19
CA ARG A 170 15.04 15.29 14.96
C ARG A 170 14.03 16.36 14.51
N PRO A 171 14.12 17.62 14.96
CA PRO A 171 13.26 18.67 14.46
C PRO A 171 13.39 18.76 12.94
N ALA A 172 12.25 18.86 12.23
CA ALA A 172 12.29 19.17 10.81
C ALA A 172 12.48 20.67 10.64
N VAL A 173 13.39 21.07 9.74
CA VAL A 173 13.46 22.45 9.27
C VAL A 173 12.18 22.71 8.49
N GLU A 174 11.37 23.65 8.99
CA GLU A 174 10.11 24.01 8.34
C GLU A 174 10.40 24.45 6.90
N PRO A 175 9.70 23.87 5.90
CA PRO A 175 9.73 24.44 4.58
C PRO A 175 9.09 25.83 4.72
N GLY A 176 9.72 26.87 4.19
CA GLY A 176 9.25 28.24 4.35
C GLY A 176 7.73 28.44 4.11
N PRO A 177 7.18 29.60 4.48
CA PRO A 177 5.74 29.82 4.76
C PRO A 177 4.77 29.44 3.63
N ASP A 178 5.28 29.27 2.40
CA ASP A 178 4.51 28.91 1.23
C ASP A 178 4.28 27.41 1.04
N VAL A 179 4.77 26.52 1.92
CA VAL A 179 4.55 25.07 1.81
C VAL A 179 3.49 24.61 2.81
N ARG A 180 2.48 23.89 2.31
CA ARG A 180 1.37 23.36 3.11
C ARG A 180 1.43 21.83 3.22
N ASP A 181 0.66 21.29 4.17
CA ASP A 181 0.48 19.85 4.41
C ASP A 181 1.81 19.10 4.53
N PHE A 182 2.76 19.72 5.24
CA PHE A 182 4.10 19.20 5.38
C PHE A 182 4.12 17.96 6.29
N GLN A 183 4.59 16.84 5.75
CA GLN A 183 4.71 15.58 6.47
C GLN A 183 6.10 14.99 6.28
N CYS A 184 6.68 14.47 7.37
CA CYS A 184 8.00 13.83 7.34
C CYS A 184 7.91 12.35 7.68
N GLY A 185 8.67 11.54 6.94
CA GLY A 185 9.15 10.24 7.38
C GLY A 185 10.33 10.39 8.36
N VAL A 186 11.34 9.54 8.23
CA VAL A 186 12.50 9.54 9.14
C VAL A 186 13.44 10.71 8.80
N GLU A 187 13.82 10.81 7.53
CA GLU A 187 14.78 11.73 6.96
C GLU A 187 14.18 12.64 5.90
N TRP A 188 13.09 12.24 5.26
CA TRP A 188 12.53 12.98 4.13
C TRP A 188 11.11 13.44 4.38
N CYS A 189 10.79 14.60 3.82
CA CYS A 189 9.52 15.24 4.00
C CYS A 189 8.90 15.62 2.66
N THR A 190 7.57 15.54 2.61
CA THR A 190 6.74 15.95 1.49
C THR A 190 5.87 17.14 1.92
N GLY A 191 5.54 18.02 0.99
CA GLY A 191 4.63 19.14 1.20
C GLY A 191 4.12 19.67 -0.13
N LYS A 192 3.08 20.49 -0.13
CA LYS A 192 2.54 21.06 -1.38
C LYS A 192 2.79 22.55 -1.46
N PHE A 193 3.15 23.03 -2.64
CA PHE A 193 3.04 24.45 -2.95
C PHE A 193 1.60 24.77 -3.33
N PRO A 194 0.97 25.81 -2.75
CA PRO A 194 -0.28 26.35 -3.25
C PRO A 194 -0.07 26.77 -4.71
N PRO A 195 -0.72 26.08 -5.67
CA PRO A 195 -0.56 26.44 -7.07
C PRO A 195 -1.17 27.82 -7.32
N ARG A 196 -0.55 28.64 -8.17
CA ARG A 196 -1.23 29.84 -8.69
C ARG A 196 -2.22 29.43 -9.77
N PRO A 197 -3.23 30.28 -10.08
CA PRO A 197 -4.08 30.07 -11.23
C PRO A 197 -3.24 29.81 -12.49
N TYR A 198 -3.62 28.78 -13.24
CA TYR A 198 -2.98 28.31 -14.48
C TYR A 198 -1.60 27.66 -14.31
N GLU A 199 -1.19 27.35 -13.08
CA GLU A 199 0.02 26.56 -12.82
C GLU A 199 -0.31 25.10 -12.48
N LEU A 200 0.65 24.22 -12.76
CA LEU A 200 0.56 22.81 -12.37
C LEU A 200 0.74 22.66 -10.87
N THR A 201 -0.02 21.75 -10.27
CA THR A 201 0.23 21.31 -8.90
C THR A 201 1.64 20.74 -8.76
N THR A 202 2.25 21.07 -7.62
CA THR A 202 3.64 20.71 -7.33
C THR A 202 3.77 20.22 -5.90
N VAL A 203 4.46 19.09 -5.75
CA VAL A 203 4.91 18.54 -4.47
C VAL A 203 6.35 18.94 -4.24
N VAL A 204 6.66 19.39 -3.03
CA VAL A 204 8.02 19.57 -2.52
C VAL A 204 8.44 18.29 -1.86
N VAL A 205 9.63 17.80 -2.20
CA VAL A 205 10.33 16.75 -1.47
C VAL A 205 11.63 17.35 -0.95
N GLN A 206 11.87 17.27 0.36
CA GLN A 206 13.10 17.82 0.96
C GLN A 206 13.57 16.96 2.12
N ASN A 207 14.88 17.02 2.39
CA ASN A 207 15.41 16.40 3.60
C ASN A 207 14.85 17.15 4.82
N ARG A 208 14.74 16.46 5.93
CA ARG A 208 14.34 17.00 7.21
C ARG A 208 15.24 18.13 7.71
N ASN A 209 16.51 18.15 7.31
CA ASN A 209 17.43 19.26 7.58
C ASN A 209 17.28 20.46 6.60
N GLY A 210 16.33 20.40 5.66
CA GLY A 210 16.06 21.45 4.65
C GLY A 210 16.88 21.36 3.36
N THR A 211 17.85 20.43 3.29
CA THR A 211 18.70 20.22 2.10
C THR A 211 18.04 19.32 1.05
N GLY A 212 18.63 19.25 -0.15
CA GLY A 212 18.20 18.33 -1.21
C GLY A 212 16.75 18.56 -1.68
N ARG A 213 16.26 19.79 -1.54
CA ARG A 213 14.91 20.17 -1.92
C ARG A 213 14.72 20.06 -3.43
N VAL A 214 13.65 19.37 -3.82
CA VAL A 214 13.22 19.22 -5.21
C VAL A 214 11.73 19.44 -5.32
N THR A 215 11.29 19.87 -6.50
CA THR A 215 9.87 20.02 -6.85
C THR A 215 9.48 18.96 -7.86
N VAL A 216 8.36 18.29 -7.60
CA VAL A 216 7.81 17.24 -8.44
C VAL A 216 6.45 17.71 -8.95
N PRO A 217 6.23 17.83 -10.28
CA PRO A 217 4.91 18.12 -10.84
C PRO A 217 3.94 16.98 -10.52
N ALA A 218 3.15 17.16 -9.47
CA ALA A 218 2.27 16.16 -8.91
C ALA A 218 1.29 16.79 -7.90
N GLU A 219 0.28 16.03 -7.52
CA GLU A 219 -0.65 16.41 -6.47
C GLU A 219 -0.34 15.66 -5.16
N LEU A 220 -0.15 16.42 -4.08
CA LEU A 220 -0.02 15.83 -2.74
C LEU A 220 -1.42 15.44 -2.22
N ARG A 221 -1.64 14.14 -2.00
CA ARG A 221 -2.92 13.62 -1.48
C ARG A 221 -2.92 13.41 0.03
N SER A 222 -1.91 12.77 0.61
CA SER A 222 -1.68 12.76 2.09
C SER A 222 -0.47 11.91 2.54
N GLN A 223 0.43 11.50 1.65
CA GLN A 223 1.41 10.45 1.96
C GLN A 223 2.83 10.97 2.22
N ARG A 224 3.50 10.29 3.16
CA ARG A 224 4.96 10.32 3.32
C ARG A 224 5.62 9.57 2.15
N LEU A 225 6.92 9.70 2.02
CA LEU A 225 7.64 8.81 1.11
C LEU A 225 7.61 7.38 1.65
N ILE A 226 7.28 6.43 0.79
CA ILE A 226 7.41 5.00 1.03
C ILE A 226 8.89 4.69 1.20
N ALA A 227 9.25 4.04 2.31
CA ALA A 227 10.63 3.74 2.68
C ALA A 227 11.55 4.97 2.61
N ASP A 228 11.03 6.16 2.93
CA ASP A 228 11.74 7.44 2.80
C ASP A 228 12.30 7.74 1.40
N ARG A 229 11.82 7.01 0.38
CA ARG A 229 12.36 7.03 -0.97
C ARG A 229 11.35 7.30 -2.06
N PHE A 230 10.26 6.56 -2.07
CA PHE A 230 9.32 6.61 -3.18
C PHE A 230 8.12 7.48 -2.82
N GLY A 231 7.87 8.51 -3.62
CA GLY A 231 6.65 9.31 -3.52
C GLY A 231 5.55 8.66 -4.33
N LEU A 232 4.42 8.34 -3.70
CA LEU A 232 3.19 7.98 -4.39
C LEU A 232 2.24 9.19 -4.34
N PHE A 233 2.08 9.85 -5.49
CA PHE A 233 1.37 11.12 -5.61
C PHE A 233 0.25 11.04 -6.65
N GLY A 234 -0.72 11.94 -6.55
CA GLY A 234 -1.72 12.15 -7.60
C GLY A 234 -1.07 12.74 -8.86
N LEU A 235 -1.73 12.57 -10.01
CA LEU A 235 -1.28 13.19 -11.25
C LEU A 235 -1.36 14.73 -11.15
N PRO A 236 -0.42 15.47 -11.77
CA PRO A 236 -0.46 16.92 -11.76
C PRO A 236 -1.67 17.44 -12.55
N PHE A 237 -2.27 18.54 -12.07
CA PHE A 237 -3.36 19.24 -12.74
C PHE A 237 -3.15 20.76 -12.69
N VAL A 238 -3.84 21.50 -13.56
CA VAL A 238 -3.77 22.96 -13.61
C VAL A 238 -4.81 23.58 -12.69
N TYR A 239 -4.40 24.43 -11.75
CA TYR A 239 -5.30 25.07 -10.80
C TYR A 239 -6.07 26.24 -11.42
N GLY A 240 -7.39 26.35 -11.22
CA GLY A 240 -8.19 27.54 -11.57
C GLY A 240 -8.50 27.77 -13.06
N GLY A 241 -7.87 27.06 -14.00
CA GLY A 241 -8.47 26.83 -15.33
C GLY A 241 -9.36 25.61 -15.22
N GLY A 242 -10.57 25.62 -15.79
CA GLY A 242 -11.52 24.49 -15.73
C GLY A 242 -10.74 23.18 -15.86
N SER A 243 -10.83 22.33 -14.83
CA SER A 243 -9.94 21.18 -14.68
C SER A 243 -9.82 20.51 -16.04
N MET A 244 -8.62 20.53 -16.63
CA MET A 244 -8.34 19.52 -17.63
C MET A 244 -8.38 18.23 -16.82
N ASN A 245 -9.53 17.57 -16.81
CA ASN A 245 -9.76 16.34 -16.08
C ASN A 245 -8.72 15.34 -16.58
N ILE A 246 -7.68 15.15 -15.76
CA ILE A 246 -6.79 14.01 -15.85
C ILE A 246 -7.17 12.97 -14.78
N SER A 247 -7.96 13.33 -13.75
CA SER A 247 -8.90 12.47 -12.98
C SER A 247 -9.45 13.26 -11.78
N ASP A 248 -10.68 12.96 -11.34
CA ASP A 248 -11.31 13.58 -10.17
C ASP A 248 -10.74 13.00 -8.87
N GLY A 249 -10.06 13.84 -8.08
CA GLY A 249 -10.23 13.88 -6.62
C GLY A 249 -9.68 12.77 -5.72
N GLU A 250 -9.49 11.54 -6.18
CA GLU A 250 -8.95 10.42 -5.40
C GLU A 250 -7.59 10.01 -5.97
N ILE A 251 -6.86 9.07 -5.36
CA ILE A 251 -5.86 8.33 -6.15
C ILE A 251 -6.70 7.59 -7.19
N GLY A 252 -7.00 8.22 -8.32
CA GLY A 252 -7.84 7.63 -9.34
C GLY A 252 -7.20 6.34 -9.87
N THR A 253 -7.71 5.83 -10.97
CA THR A 253 -7.07 4.71 -11.69
C THR A 253 -5.64 5.02 -12.19
N SER A 254 -5.02 6.14 -11.79
CA SER A 254 -3.65 6.50 -12.09
C SER A 254 -2.98 7.29 -10.96
N ALA A 255 -1.70 7.01 -10.73
CA ALA A 255 -0.86 7.77 -9.83
C ALA A 255 0.52 8.01 -10.46
N LEU A 256 1.29 8.89 -9.83
CA LEU A 256 2.69 9.11 -10.10
C LEU A 256 3.52 8.45 -8.99
N VAL A 257 4.44 7.58 -9.40
CA VAL A 257 5.53 7.12 -8.55
C VAL A 257 6.75 7.98 -8.84
N TYR A 258 7.35 8.54 -7.81
CA TYR A 258 8.57 9.32 -7.85
C TYR A 258 9.67 8.59 -7.07
N ASP A 259 10.82 8.33 -7.69
CA ASP A 259 12.00 7.83 -6.99
C ASP A 259 12.94 9.01 -6.69
N ARG A 260 13.08 9.36 -5.41
CA ARG A 260 13.94 10.47 -4.98
C ARG A 260 15.39 10.30 -5.43
N CYS A 261 15.87 9.07 -5.51
CA CYS A 261 17.28 8.80 -5.72
C CYS A 261 17.69 8.97 -7.17
N SER A 262 16.88 8.46 -8.10
CA SER A 262 17.12 8.67 -9.53
C SER A 262 16.51 9.97 -10.06
N GLY A 263 15.63 10.63 -9.29
CA GLY A 263 14.85 11.78 -9.74
C GLY A 263 13.81 11.43 -10.81
N LYS A 264 13.60 10.15 -11.10
CA LYS A 264 12.67 9.68 -12.13
C LYS A 264 11.24 9.64 -11.58
N SER A 265 10.29 9.93 -12.44
CA SER A 265 8.87 9.72 -12.17
C SER A 265 8.23 8.88 -13.26
N ALA A 266 7.26 8.05 -12.89
CA ALA A 266 6.48 7.28 -13.83
C ALA A 266 5.00 7.21 -13.43
N ARG A 267 4.15 7.10 -14.44
CA ARG A 267 2.72 6.85 -14.25
C ARG A 267 2.47 5.36 -14.01
N ILE A 268 1.68 5.06 -13.00
CA ILE A 268 1.08 3.74 -12.76
C ILE A 268 -0.45 3.83 -12.86
N GLY A 269 -1.13 2.68 -12.91
CA GLY A 269 -2.58 2.60 -13.06
C GLY A 269 -3.08 2.44 -14.51
N SER A 270 -4.37 2.13 -14.68
CA SER A 270 -4.98 1.74 -15.97
C SER A 270 -5.28 2.92 -16.90
N GLY A 271 -5.43 4.13 -16.36
CA GLY A 271 -5.66 5.35 -17.13
C GLY A 271 -6.96 5.39 -17.94
N VAL A 272 -7.93 4.55 -17.58
CA VAL A 272 -9.27 4.49 -18.17
C VAL A 272 -10.28 5.16 -17.22
N ASP A 273 -11.27 5.85 -17.80
CA ASP A 273 -12.37 6.54 -17.12
C ASP A 273 -13.12 5.65 -16.11
N ASP A 274 -13.39 6.25 -14.95
CA ASP A 274 -13.67 5.67 -13.63
C ASP A 274 -15.06 5.03 -13.42
N LYS A 275 -15.67 4.40 -14.42
CA LYS A 275 -17.08 3.96 -14.29
C LYS A 275 -17.33 2.69 -13.49
N THR A 276 -16.29 2.03 -12.95
CA THR A 276 -16.47 0.69 -12.35
C THR A 276 -15.80 0.47 -10.99
N GLY A 277 -15.11 1.47 -10.41
CA GLY A 277 -14.70 1.47 -9.00
C GLY A 277 -13.78 0.32 -8.54
N ALA A 278 -13.10 -0.38 -9.45
CA ALA A 278 -12.36 -1.62 -9.14
C ALA A 278 -10.86 -1.57 -9.49
N TYR A 279 -10.31 -0.41 -9.85
CA TYR A 279 -8.95 -0.26 -10.40
C TYR A 279 -8.02 0.56 -9.51
N GLU A 280 -8.25 0.55 -8.20
CA GLU A 280 -7.42 1.29 -7.26
C GLU A 280 -5.98 0.74 -7.23
N ILE A 281 -5.03 1.64 -7.07
CA ILE A 281 -3.65 1.30 -6.80
C ILE A 281 -3.58 0.93 -5.33
N ALA A 282 -3.31 -0.34 -5.04
CA ALA A 282 -3.13 -0.80 -3.67
C ALA A 282 -1.64 -0.92 -3.33
N LEU A 283 -1.34 -0.69 -2.05
CA LEU A 283 -0.06 -1.03 -1.45
C LEU A 283 -0.13 -2.50 -1.01
N GLY A 284 0.72 -3.34 -1.58
CA GLY A 284 0.96 -4.68 -1.09
C GLY A 284 2.24 -4.76 -0.28
N ALA A 285 2.39 -5.83 0.48
CA ALA A 285 3.51 -5.99 1.39
C ALA A 285 4.74 -6.58 0.72
N VAL A 286 5.92 -6.03 1.04
CA VAL A 286 7.21 -6.69 0.88
C VAL A 286 8.12 -6.12 1.97
N VAL A 287 8.92 -6.99 2.59
CA VAL A 287 10.06 -6.56 3.41
C VAL A 287 11.30 -6.66 2.53
N PRO A 288 12.06 -5.57 2.30
CA PRO A 288 12.02 -4.29 3.02
C PRO A 288 11.18 -3.16 2.40
N GLU A 289 10.73 -3.25 1.14
CA GLU A 289 10.00 -2.15 0.47
C GLU A 289 8.70 -2.64 -0.16
N PRO A 290 7.54 -1.98 0.04
CA PRO A 290 6.24 -2.47 -0.41
C PRO A 290 6.12 -2.56 -1.94
N ILE A 291 5.18 -3.36 -2.41
CA ILE A 291 4.80 -3.41 -3.83
C ILE A 291 3.63 -2.47 -4.10
N LEU A 292 3.59 -1.92 -5.30
CA LEU A 292 2.41 -1.21 -5.82
C LEU A 292 1.71 -2.12 -6.81
N LEU A 293 0.40 -2.32 -6.64
CA LEU A 293 -0.38 -3.21 -7.50
C LEU A 293 -1.62 -2.51 -8.03
N TRP A 294 -1.92 -2.74 -9.31
CA TRP A 294 -3.12 -2.23 -9.98
C TRP A 294 -3.58 -3.20 -11.04
N GLN A 295 -4.90 -3.26 -11.27
CA GLN A 295 -5.45 -4.08 -12.34
C GLN A 295 -5.29 -3.38 -13.70
N THR A 296 -4.86 -4.15 -14.71
CA THR A 296 -4.68 -3.72 -16.09
C THR A 296 -5.89 -4.11 -16.94
N THR A 297 -6.04 -3.47 -18.11
CA THR A 297 -7.18 -3.68 -19.01
C THR A 297 -7.26 -5.08 -19.63
N ASP A 298 -6.19 -5.86 -19.56
CA ASP A 298 -6.10 -7.24 -20.07
C ASP A 298 -6.42 -8.31 -19.00
N ASN A 299 -7.14 -7.93 -17.93
CA ASN A 299 -7.48 -8.82 -16.82
C ASN A 299 -6.23 -9.43 -16.15
N ARG A 300 -5.24 -8.58 -15.88
CA ARG A 300 -4.07 -8.93 -15.07
C ARG A 300 -3.91 -7.89 -13.98
N TYR A 301 -3.10 -8.20 -12.99
CA TYR A 301 -2.51 -7.22 -12.11
C TYR A 301 -1.10 -6.93 -12.61
N ALA A 302 -0.78 -5.65 -12.78
CA ALA A 302 0.60 -5.21 -12.81
C ALA A 302 1.07 -4.99 -11.38
N VAL A 303 2.29 -5.45 -11.10
CA VAL A 303 2.93 -5.31 -9.80
C VAL A 303 4.27 -4.63 -10.03
N LEU A 304 4.48 -3.50 -9.34
CA LEU A 304 5.73 -2.77 -9.28
C LEU A 304 6.41 -3.10 -7.95
N ASP A 305 7.53 -3.81 -8.02
CA ASP A 305 8.40 -4.14 -6.89
C ASP A 305 9.45 -3.04 -6.73
N LEU A 306 9.21 -2.17 -5.75
CA LEU A 306 10.07 -1.01 -5.49
C LEU A 306 11.51 -1.44 -5.17
N SER A 307 11.69 -2.60 -4.53
CA SER A 307 13.01 -3.13 -4.15
C SER A 307 13.91 -3.48 -5.34
N ARG A 308 13.32 -3.62 -6.54
CA ARG A 308 14.06 -3.86 -7.78
C ARG A 308 14.52 -2.59 -8.46
N ILE A 309 14.09 -1.42 -8.00
CA ILE A 309 14.53 -0.14 -8.54
C ILE A 309 15.91 0.19 -7.94
N SER A 310 16.95 0.14 -8.78
CA SER A 310 18.35 0.30 -8.36
C SER A 310 18.64 1.57 -7.53
N ASP A 311 19.31 1.38 -6.38
CA ASP A 311 19.74 2.44 -5.45
C ASP A 311 20.96 3.24 -5.91
N ARG A 312 21.58 2.87 -7.04
CA ARG A 312 22.89 3.39 -7.50
C ARG A 312 23.00 4.93 -7.57
N ALA A 313 21.89 5.66 -7.50
CA ALA A 313 21.85 7.12 -7.53
C ALA A 313 21.55 7.79 -6.17
N CYS A 314 21.25 7.04 -5.09
CA CYS A 314 21.04 7.61 -3.77
C CYS A 314 22.39 8.09 -3.19
N ALA A 315 22.75 9.36 -3.38
CA ALA A 315 23.80 9.96 -2.55
C ALA A 315 23.25 10.18 -1.13
N ALA A 316 24.06 9.81 -0.12
CA ALA A 316 23.81 10.07 1.30
C ALA A 316 23.76 11.57 1.62
#